data_AF-A0A5N6SP95-F1
#
_entry.id   AF-A0A5N6SP95-F1
#
_cell.length_a   1.000
_cell.length_b   1.000
_cell.length_c   1.000
_cell.angle_alpha   90.00
_cell.angle_beta   90.00
_cell.angle_gamma   90.00
#
_symmetry.space_group_name_H-M   'P 1'
#
loop_
_entity.id
_entity.type
_entity.pdbx_description
1 polymer ?
#
loop_
_entity_poly.entity_id
_entity_poly.type
_entity_poly.pdbx_seq_one_letter_code
_entity_poly.pdbx_strand_id
1 'polypeptide(L)'
;MAIHETDFPAIRACIFDMDGLLINSEDIITLSTNQVLEKYKRPPFDRSIRAQLMGIPDSTNSDTFHNWANLPISREQFARESTENMRRHFPTCKPQLRIEDLEAGNETLAGLLSA
;
A
#
# COMPACT_ATOMS: atom_id res chain seq x y z
N MET A 1 -33.34 -20.80 -8.12
CA MET A 1 -32.00 -20.18 -8.17
C MET A 1 -32.15 -18.90 -8.98
N ALA A 2 -32.00 -17.74 -8.34
CA ALA A 2 -32.06 -16.47 -9.04
C ALA A 2 -30.76 -16.32 -9.83
N ILE A 3 -30.88 -16.19 -11.15
CA ILE A 3 -29.78 -15.82 -12.03
C ILE A 3 -29.63 -14.33 -11.84
N HIS A 4 -28.55 -13.89 -11.21
CA HIS A 4 -28.24 -12.48 -11.18
C HIS A 4 -27.69 -12.13 -12.57
N GLU A 5 -28.46 -11.35 -13.32
CA GLU A 5 -27.95 -10.69 -14.51
C GLU A 5 -26.97 -9.61 -14.04
N THR A 6 -25.68 -9.83 -14.30
CA THR A 6 -24.70 -8.75 -14.15
C THR A 6 -24.89 -7.78 -15.29
N ASP A 7 -25.40 -6.60 -14.98
CA ASP A 7 -25.71 -5.53 -15.95
C ASP A 7 -24.44 -4.79 -16.43
N PHE A 8 -23.29 -5.49 -16.47
CA PHE A 8 -21.99 -4.93 -16.80
C PHE A 8 -21.50 -5.46 -18.15
N PRO A 9 -20.94 -4.58 -19.01
CA PRO A 9 -20.36 -5.01 -20.27
C PRO A 9 -19.15 -5.91 -20.02
N ALA A 10 -18.88 -6.83 -20.96
CA ALA A 10 -17.74 -7.74 -20.88
C ALA A 10 -16.42 -6.98 -20.65
N ILE A 11 -15.72 -7.32 -19.57
CA ILE A 11 -14.42 -6.74 -19.21
C ILE A 11 -13.36 -7.30 -20.16
N ARG A 12 -12.61 -6.42 -20.84
CA ARG A 12 -11.60 -6.79 -21.84
C ARG A 12 -10.16 -6.58 -21.37
N ALA A 13 -9.97 -5.86 -20.27
CA ALA A 13 -8.68 -5.58 -19.69
C ALA A 13 -8.85 -5.24 -18.20
N CYS A 14 -7.82 -5.55 -17.40
CA CYS A 14 -7.71 -5.15 -16.01
C CYS A 14 -6.37 -4.43 -15.81
N ILE A 15 -6.39 -3.34 -15.04
CA ILE A 15 -5.19 -2.63 -14.62
C ILE A 15 -5.06 -2.88 -13.12
N PHE A 16 -3.92 -3.42 -12.71
CA PHE A 16 -3.64 -3.74 -11.32
C PHE A 16 -2.66 -2.71 -10.77
N ASP A 17 -2.99 -2.18 -9.60
CA ASP A 17 -2.02 -1.42 -8.81
C ASP A 17 -0.92 -2.36 -8.33
N MET A 18 0.29 -1.85 -8.15
CA MET A 18 1.42 -2.64 -7.68
C MET A 18 1.49 -2.67 -6.16
N ASP A 19 1.43 -1.48 -5.55
CA ASP A 19 1.66 -1.28 -4.13
C ASP A 19 0.44 -1.70 -3.31
N GLY A 20 0.62 -2.53 -2.28
CA GLY A 20 -0.48 -3.02 -1.44
C GLY A 20 -1.43 -4.01 -2.13
N LEU A 21 -1.22 -4.29 -3.42
CA LEU A 21 -1.99 -5.27 -4.20
C LEU A 21 -1.09 -6.39 -4.72
N LEU A 22 -0.17 -6.10 -5.65
CA LEU A 22 0.73 -7.12 -6.19
C LEU A 22 1.86 -7.46 -5.22
N ILE A 23 2.37 -6.48 -4.48
CA ILE A 23 3.44 -6.66 -3.49
C ILE A 23 3.12 -5.94 -2.17
N ASN A 24 3.70 -6.45 -1.08
CA ASN A 24 3.56 -5.86 0.25
C ASN A 24 4.41 -4.60 0.51
N SER A 25 4.65 -3.79 -0.51
CA SER A 25 5.44 -2.57 -0.38
C SER A 25 4.86 -1.59 0.64
N GLU A 26 3.54 -1.52 0.81
CA GLU A 26 2.90 -0.71 1.87
C GLU A 26 3.31 -1.14 3.28
N ASP A 27 3.51 -2.44 3.52
CA ASP A 27 4.03 -2.95 4.80
C ASP A 27 5.47 -2.50 5.00
N ILE A 28 6.28 -2.53 3.94
CA ILE A 28 7.68 -2.09 3.97
C ILE A 28 7.78 -0.58 4.20
N ILE A 29 6.93 0.22 3.56
CA ILE A 29 6.84 1.67 3.78
C ILE A 29 6.44 1.97 5.22
N THR A 30 5.45 1.24 5.74
CA THR A 30 4.99 1.37 7.14
C THR A 30 6.10 1.00 8.12
N LEU A 31 6.79 -0.12 7.89
CA LEU A 31 7.93 -0.56 8.70
C LEU A 31 9.05 0.49 8.70
N SER A 32 9.44 0.97 7.52
CA SER A 32 10.54 1.93 7.35
C SER A 32 10.25 3.25 8.04
N THR A 33 9.01 3.73 7.93
CA THR A 33 8.52 4.94 8.61
C THR A 33 8.49 4.75 10.13
N ASN A 34 7.98 3.62 10.61
CA ASN A 34 7.91 3.31 12.03
C ASN A 34 9.29 3.21 12.69
N GLN A 35 10.30 2.69 12.00
CA GLN A 35 11.67 2.67 12.51
C GLN A 35 12.22 4.07 12.78
N VAL A 36 11.92 5.04 11.91
CA VAL A 36 12.30 6.44 12.14
C VAL A 36 11.49 7.03 13.30
N LEU A 37 10.16 6.83 13.32
CA LEU A 37 9.30 7.33 14.39
C LEU A 37 9.71 6.78 15.77
N GLU A 38 9.99 5.48 15.86
CA GLU A 38 10.42 4.81 17.08
C GLU A 38 11.74 5.36 17.61
N LYS A 39 12.72 5.59 16.72
CA LYS A 39 14.01 6.23 17.06
C LYS A 39 13.82 7.59 17.77
N TYR A 40 12.78 8.33 17.40
CA TYR A 40 12.42 9.62 17.99
C TYR A 40 11.26 9.55 19.00
N LYS A 41 10.93 8.35 19.49
CA LYS A 41 9.89 8.09 20.51
C LYS A 41 8.50 8.63 20.12
N ARG A 42 8.15 8.54 18.83
CA ARG A 42 6.85 8.93 18.30
C ARG A 42 5.94 7.72 18.15
N PRO A 43 4.61 7.93 18.20
CA PRO A 43 3.65 6.84 17.99
C PRO A 43 3.83 6.23 16.60
N PRO A 44 3.52 4.93 16.44
CA PRO A 44 3.58 4.27 15.15
C PRO A 44 2.55 4.85 14.17
N PHE A 45 2.86 4.67 12.89
CA PHE A 45 2.08 5.08 11.74
C PHE A 45 0.77 4.30 11.64
N ASP A 46 -0.27 4.87 12.24
CA ASP A 46 -1.59 4.26 12.34
C ASP A 46 -2.40 4.37 11.04
N ARG A 47 -3.57 3.71 11.01
CA ARG A 47 -4.44 3.67 9.84
C ARG A 47 -5.03 5.04 9.48
N SER A 48 -5.25 5.91 10.46
CA SER A 48 -5.89 7.22 10.27
C SER A 48 -4.98 8.18 9.50
N ILE A 49 -3.72 8.28 9.92
CA ILE A 49 -2.75 9.12 9.20
C ILE A 49 -2.40 8.49 7.85
N ARG A 50 -2.28 7.17 7.76
CA ARG A 50 -1.96 6.47 6.51
C ARG A 50 -3.01 6.74 5.44
N ALA A 51 -4.30 6.62 5.78
CA ALA A 51 -5.40 6.87 4.84
C ALA A 51 -5.39 8.30 4.25
N GLN A 52 -4.85 9.29 4.97
CA GLN A 52 -4.72 10.66 4.46
C GLN A 52 -3.55 10.83 3.48
N LEU A 53 -2.60 9.91 3.49
CA LEU A 53 -1.35 9.97 2.73
C LEU A 53 -1.32 9.01 1.54
N MET A 54 -2.24 8.03 1.49
CA MET A 54 -2.36 7.07 0.39
C MET A 54 -2.70 7.74 -0.94
N GLY A 55 -2.10 7.26 -2.03
CA GLY A 55 -2.33 7.76 -3.39
C GLY A 55 -1.68 9.12 -3.69
N ILE A 56 -0.96 9.71 -2.74
CA ILE A 56 -0.24 10.98 -2.92
C ILE A 56 1.26 10.68 -3.05
N PRO A 57 1.92 11.08 -4.16
CA PRO A 57 3.36 10.95 -4.30
C PRO A 57 4.10 11.71 -3.20
N ASP A 58 5.15 11.11 -2.63
CA ASP A 58 5.98 11.69 -1.55
C ASP A 58 5.18 12.24 -0.36
N SER A 59 4.04 11.61 -0.03
CA SER A 59 3.12 12.07 1.01
C SER A 59 3.71 12.14 2.41
N THR A 60 4.76 11.36 2.70
CA THR A 60 5.52 11.44 3.96
C THR A 60 6.39 12.70 4.06
N ASN A 61 6.51 13.50 3.00
CA ASN A 61 7.15 14.82 3.02
C ASN A 61 6.14 15.99 3.16
N SER A 62 4.84 15.67 3.23
CA SER A 62 3.77 16.67 3.35
C SER A 62 3.75 17.35 4.73
N ASP A 63 3.15 18.54 4.78
CA ASP A 63 2.85 19.23 6.04
C ASP A 63 1.99 18.37 6.95
N THR A 64 1.01 17.65 6.40
CA THR A 64 0.13 16.73 7.14
C THR A 64 0.94 15.69 7.90
N PHE A 65 1.89 15.02 7.24
CA PHE A 65 2.74 14.04 7.90
C PHE A 65 3.63 14.69 8.95
N HIS A 66 4.36 15.76 8.61
CA HIS A 66 5.33 16.36 9.53
C HIS A 66 4.69 17.03 10.74
N ASN A 67 3.50 17.62 10.60
CA ASN A 67 2.74 18.18 11.71
C ASN A 67 2.26 17.08 12.68
N TRP A 68 1.80 15.94 12.14
CA TRP A 68 1.41 14.78 12.95
C TRP A 68 2.62 14.11 13.62
N ALA A 69 3.66 13.83 12.83
CA ALA A 69 4.86 13.15 13.28
C ALA A 69 5.64 13.99 14.30
N ASN A 70 5.60 15.33 14.19
CA ASN A 70 6.22 16.30 15.10
C ASN A 70 7.61 15.86 15.59
N LEU A 71 8.47 15.51 14.63
CA LEU A 71 9.81 14.99 14.89
C LEU A 71 10.79 16.13 15.16
N PRO A 72 11.76 15.95 16.08
CA PRO A 72 12.78 16.96 16.38
C PRO A 72 13.94 16.95 15.36
N ILE A 73 13.63 16.77 14.07
CA ILE A 73 14.59 16.75 12.96
C ILE A 73 14.04 17.49 11.75
N SER A 74 14.93 17.89 10.84
CA SER A 74 14.50 18.48 9.57
C SER A 74 13.79 17.46 8.69
N ARG A 75 12.95 17.95 7.76
CA ARG A 75 12.31 17.10 6.74
C ARG A 75 13.33 16.38 5.87
N GLU A 76 14.43 17.06 5.54
CA GLU A 76 15.53 16.48 4.78
C GLU A 76 16.18 15.31 5.52
N GLN A 77 16.41 15.45 6.83
CA GLN A 77 16.94 14.36 7.63
C GLN A 77 15.95 13.19 7.70
N PHE A 78 14.65 13.46 7.90
CA PHE A 78 13.63 12.43 7.89
C PHE A 78 13.59 11.69 6.54
N ALA A 79 13.56 12.42 5.43
CA ALA A 79 13.52 11.86 4.08
C ALA A 79 14.74 10.96 3.81
N ARG A 80 15.94 11.38 4.25
CA ARG A 80 17.16 10.58 4.14
C ARG A 80 17.06 9.29 4.96
N GLU A 81 16.69 9.37 6.23
CA GLU A 81 16.58 8.20 7.11
C GLU A 81 15.50 7.22 6.64
N SER A 82 14.34 7.74 6.20
CA SER A 82 13.24 6.93 5.67
C SER A 82 13.64 6.25 4.35
N THR A 83 14.33 6.95 3.46
CA THR A 83 14.84 6.39 2.19
C THR A 83 15.89 5.30 2.43
N GLU A 84 16.79 5.50 3.39
CA GLU A 84 17.78 4.49 3.79
C GLU A 84 17.11 3.22 4.32
N ASN A 85 16.10 3.36 5.18
CA ASN A 85 15.33 2.22 5.69
C ASN A 85 14.55 1.53 4.56
N MET A 86 13.89 2.29 3.69
CA MET A 86 13.15 1.75 2.56
C MET A 86 14.08 0.98 1.62
N ARG A 87 15.23 1.54 1.24
CA ARG A 87 16.24 0.83 0.41
C ARG A 87 16.72 -0.47 1.04
N ARG A 88 16.85 -0.51 2.37
CA ARG A 88 17.26 -1.72 3.10
C ARG A 88 16.18 -2.80 3.09
N HIS A 89 14.91 -2.43 3.25
CA HIS A 89 13.83 -3.40 3.42
C HIS A 89 13.06 -3.73 2.15
N PHE A 90 13.08 -2.86 1.12
CA PHE A 90 12.38 -3.09 -0.14
C PHE A 90 12.77 -4.40 -0.84
N PRO A 91 14.03 -4.88 -0.80
CA PRO A 91 14.38 -6.20 -1.32
C PRO A 91 13.66 -7.38 -0.64
N THR A 92 13.06 -7.15 0.53
CA THR A 92 12.29 -8.17 1.27
C THR A 92 10.80 -8.17 0.94
N CYS A 93 10.37 -7.31 0.00
CA CYS A 93 9.00 -7.30 -0.51
C CYS A 93 8.60 -8.71 -0.97
N LYS A 94 7.37 -9.08 -0.64
CA LYS A 94 6.74 -10.34 -0.98
C LYS A 94 5.53 -10.04 -1.87
N PRO A 95 5.23 -10.91 -2.84
CA PRO A 95 3.96 -10.87 -3.54
C PRO A 95 2.79 -10.91 -2.54
N GLN A 96 1.79 -10.05 -2.72
CA GLN A 96 0.61 -9.92 -1.84
C GLN A 96 -0.69 -10.46 -2.45
N LEU A 97 -0.65 -10.85 -3.71
CA LEU A 97 -1.76 -11.55 -4.34
C LEU A 97 -1.49 -13.05 -4.37
N ARG A 98 -2.49 -13.85 -3.99
CA ARG A 98 -2.59 -15.26 -4.39
C ARG A 98 -2.90 -15.28 -5.89
N ILE A 99 -1.89 -15.06 -6.72
CA ILE A 99 -2.03 -15.06 -8.19
C ILE A 99 -2.64 -16.39 -8.68
N GLU A 100 -2.46 -17.45 -7.90
CA GLU A 100 -3.16 -18.74 -8.02
C GLU A 100 -4.68 -18.60 -8.20
N ASP A 101 -5.32 -17.66 -7.50
CA ASP A 101 -6.77 -17.42 -7.56
C ASP A 101 -7.18 -16.55 -8.78
N LEU A 102 -6.22 -15.81 -9.39
CA LEU A 102 -6.44 -15.03 -10.61
C LEU A 102 -6.19 -15.84 -11.88
N GLU A 103 -5.21 -16.75 -11.88
CA GLU A 103 -4.94 -17.66 -13.00
C GLU A 103 -5.91 -18.85 -13.02
N ALA A 104 -6.39 -19.33 -11.86
CA ALA A 104 -7.54 -20.25 -11.78
C ALA A 104 -8.87 -19.59 -12.24
N GLY A 105 -8.85 -18.28 -12.46
CA GLY A 105 -9.97 -17.46 -12.91
C GLY A 105 -10.45 -17.72 -14.34
N ASN A 106 -9.84 -18.62 -15.12
CA ASN A 106 -10.47 -19.03 -16.39
C ASN A 106 -11.67 -19.96 -16.17
N GLU A 107 -11.82 -20.57 -14.99
CA GLU A 107 -13.05 -21.24 -14.56
C GLU A 107 -13.83 -20.43 -13.49
N THR A 108 -13.14 -19.62 -12.68
CA THR A 108 -13.78 -18.95 -11.52
C THR A 108 -14.27 -17.51 -11.80
N LEU A 109 -13.69 -16.74 -12.73
CA LEU A 109 -14.23 -15.41 -13.08
C LEU A 109 -15.54 -15.50 -13.88
N ALA A 110 -15.75 -16.61 -14.60
CA ALA A 110 -17.04 -16.91 -15.22
C ALA A 110 -18.16 -17.05 -14.18
N GLY A 111 -17.86 -17.57 -12.98
CA GLY A 111 -18.83 -17.77 -11.90
C GLY A 111 -19.19 -16.50 -11.12
N LEU A 112 -18.24 -15.57 -10.95
CA LEU A 112 -18.48 -14.28 -10.27
C LEU A 112 -19.16 -13.23 -11.14
N LEU A 113 -19.15 -13.41 -12.47
CA LEU A 113 -19.87 -12.56 -13.42
C LEU A 113 -21.23 -13.16 -13.84
N SER A 114 -21.60 -14.32 -13.33
CA SER A 114 -22.92 -14.94 -13.50
C SER A 114 -23.79 -14.92 -12.23
N ALA A 115 -23.46 -14.06 -11.27
CA ALA A 115 -24.15 -13.89 -10.00
C ALA A 115 -24.28 -12.42 -9.60
#